data_AF-A0A962ARY9-F1
#
_entry.id   AF-A0A962ARY9-F1
#
_cell.length_a   1.000
_cell.length_b   1.000
_cell.length_c   1.000
_cell.angle_alpha   90.00
_cell.angle_beta   90.00
_cell.angle_gamma   90.00
#
_symmetry.space_group_name_H-M   'P 1'
#
loop_
_entity.id
_entity.type
_entity.pdbx_description
1 polymer ?
#
loop_
_entity_poly.entity_id
_entity_poly.type
_entity_poly.pdbx_seq_one_letter_code
_entity_poly.pdbx_strand_id
1 'polypeptide(L)'
;YFARAATTLVFLMIPASPASALIFGAVTGLLWLSTVPPTSSLVGLMFGTRNFSMLFGFAFVSHQIGGFLGALLGGAIYEQTGSYMPVWALSIFFGVASALINLPIEEKPAEPTVVAA
;
A
#
# COMPACT_ATOMS: atom_id res chain seq x y z
N TYR A 1 -6.92 0.64 -2.16
CA TYR A 1 -5.85 0.58 -3.18
C TYR A 1 -6.22 1.25 -4.49
N PHE A 2 -7.27 0.82 -5.21
CA PHE A 2 -7.73 1.46 -6.45
C PHE A 2 -7.91 2.98 -6.34
N ALA A 3 -8.57 3.46 -5.26
CA ALA A 3 -8.77 4.89 -5.05
C ALA A 3 -7.46 5.69 -4.97
N ARG A 4 -6.41 5.13 -4.34
CA ARG A 4 -5.08 5.79 -4.28
C ARG A 4 -4.44 5.83 -5.68
N ALA A 5 -4.46 4.71 -6.41
CA ALA A 5 -3.92 4.65 -7.77
C ALA A 5 -4.64 5.64 -8.71
N ALA A 6 -5.98 5.70 -8.64
CA ALA A 6 -6.78 6.63 -9.41
C ALA A 6 -6.49 8.10 -9.03
N THR A 7 -6.40 8.40 -7.73
CA THR A 7 -6.06 9.74 -7.23
C THR A 7 -4.70 10.21 -7.75
N THR A 8 -3.69 9.34 -7.72
CA THR A 8 -2.36 9.62 -8.28
C THR A 8 -2.42 9.84 -9.79
N LEU A 9 -3.11 8.97 -10.54
CA LEU A 9 -3.26 9.11 -11.99
C LEU A 9 -3.96 10.42 -12.37
N VAL A 10 -5.05 10.77 -11.69
CA VAL A 10 -5.77 12.03 -11.92
C VAL A 10 -4.88 13.24 -11.65
N PHE A 11 -4.10 13.21 -10.56
CA PHE A 11 -3.16 14.29 -10.25
C PHE A 11 -2.10 14.49 -11.34
N LEU A 12 -1.63 13.43 -11.99
CA LEU A 12 -0.67 13.53 -13.11
C LEU A 12 -1.30 14.03 -14.41
N MET A 13 -2.61 13.83 -14.61
CA MET A 13 -3.33 14.26 -15.82
C MET A 13 -3.75 15.73 -15.79
N ILE A 14 -3.79 16.34 -14.60
CA ILE A 14 -4.15 17.75 -14.42
C ILE A 14 -2.89 18.63 -14.28
N PRO A 15 -2.94 19.91 -14.67
CA PRO A 15 -1.82 20.81 -14.49
C PRO A 15 -1.41 20.95 -13.02
N ALA A 16 -0.09 20.95 -12.80
CA ALA A 16 0.47 21.20 -11.47
C ALA A 16 0.18 22.65 -11.04
N SER A 17 -0.49 22.79 -9.90
CA SER A 17 -0.83 24.06 -9.28
C SER A 17 -0.92 23.88 -7.77
N PRO A 18 -0.83 24.95 -6.96
CA PRO A 18 -1.05 24.85 -5.52
C PRO A 18 -2.41 24.22 -5.19
N ALA A 19 -3.46 24.56 -5.94
CA ALA A 19 -4.80 24.01 -5.74
C ALA A 19 -4.84 22.49 -6.02
N SER A 20 -4.30 22.02 -7.15
CA SER A 20 -4.27 20.60 -7.47
C SER A 20 -3.42 19.79 -6.49
N ALA A 21 -2.30 20.34 -6.01
CA ALA A 21 -1.47 19.72 -4.99
C ALA A 21 -2.18 19.62 -3.63
N LEU A 22 -2.90 20.66 -3.20
CA LEU A 22 -3.67 20.65 -1.94
C LEU A 22 -4.84 19.67 -2.00
N ILE A 23 -5.56 19.61 -3.11
CA ILE A 23 -6.65 18.64 -3.31
C ILE A 23 -6.09 17.22 -3.29
N PHE A 24 -5.01 16.96 -4.03
CA PHE A 24 -4.33 15.66 -4.03
C PHE A 24 -3.86 15.26 -2.63
N GLY A 25 -3.27 16.19 -1.88
CA GLY A 25 -2.84 15.99 -0.50
C GLY A 25 -4.00 15.67 0.43
N ALA A 26 -5.12 16.39 0.33
CA ALA A 26 -6.32 16.15 1.13
C ALA A 26 -6.91 14.75 0.86
N VAL A 27 -7.09 14.39 -0.42
CA VAL A 27 -7.62 13.06 -0.79
C VAL A 27 -6.67 11.95 -0.37
N THR A 28 -5.36 12.10 -0.61
CA THR A 28 -4.37 11.10 -0.18
C THR A 28 -4.29 10.99 1.34
N GLY A 29 -4.44 12.11 2.07
CA GLY A 29 -4.51 12.14 3.53
C GLY A 29 -5.70 11.35 4.07
N LEU A 30 -6.89 11.55 3.48
CA LEU A 30 -8.09 10.74 3.82
C LEU A 30 -7.86 9.25 3.54
N LEU A 31 -7.15 8.92 2.47
CA LEU A 31 -6.85 7.54 2.11
C LEU A 31 -5.68 6.95 2.89
N TRP A 32 -4.88 7.72 3.64
CA TRP A 32 -3.55 7.33 4.15
C TRP A 32 -3.57 6.09 5.05
N LEU A 33 -4.54 5.99 5.97
CA LEU A 33 -4.68 4.85 6.89
C LEU A 33 -5.68 3.79 6.42
N SER A 34 -6.23 3.91 5.21
CA SER A 34 -7.35 3.07 4.75
C SER A 34 -7.08 1.56 4.71
N THR A 35 -5.85 1.11 4.90
CA THR A 35 -5.45 -0.31 4.86
C THR A 35 -5.00 -0.83 6.21
N VAL A 36 -4.57 0.04 7.15
CA VAL A 36 -4.00 -0.42 8.43
C VAL A 36 -5.04 -1.10 9.32
N PRO A 37 -6.20 -0.48 9.62
CA PRO A 37 -7.23 -1.16 10.43
C PRO A 37 -7.74 -2.45 9.77
N PRO A 38 -8.13 -2.48 8.47
CA PRO A 38 -8.57 -3.72 7.83
C PRO A 38 -7.54 -4.85 7.87
N THR A 39 -6.25 -4.56 7.61
CA THR A 39 -5.20 -5.59 7.71
C THR A 39 -5.09 -6.13 9.13
N SER A 40 -5.09 -5.26 10.15
CA SER A 40 -5.04 -5.72 11.54
C SER A 40 -6.28 -6.54 11.94
N SER A 41 -7.47 -6.13 11.51
CA SER A 41 -8.72 -6.88 11.73
C SER A 41 -8.68 -8.25 11.06
N LEU A 42 -8.19 -8.35 9.82
CA LEU A 42 -8.05 -9.62 9.10
C LEU A 42 -7.06 -10.56 9.78
N VAL A 43 -5.92 -10.06 10.27
CA VAL A 43 -4.97 -10.90 11.03
C VAL A 43 -5.63 -11.49 12.28
N GLY A 44 -6.38 -10.69 13.03
CA GLY A 44 -7.11 -11.16 14.20
C GLY A 44 -8.23 -12.15 13.85
N LEU A 45 -8.98 -11.91 12.77
CA LEU A 45 -10.07 -12.77 12.31
C LEU A 45 -9.55 -14.12 11.79
N MET A 46 -8.51 -14.10 10.98
CA MET A 46 -7.97 -15.28 10.30
C MET A 46 -7.13 -16.16 11.20
N PHE A 47 -6.33 -15.56 12.10
CA PHE A 47 -5.30 -16.28 12.86
C PHE A 47 -5.48 -16.19 14.38
N GLY A 48 -6.50 -15.48 14.86
CA GLY A 48 -6.73 -15.23 16.28
C GLY A 48 -5.71 -14.28 16.91
N THR A 49 -5.82 -14.10 18.22
CA THR A 49 -5.01 -13.10 18.95
C THR A 49 -3.72 -13.66 19.56
N ARG A 50 -3.58 -15.00 19.66
CA ARG A 50 -2.44 -15.67 20.32
C ARG A 50 -1.09 -15.23 19.75
N ASN A 51 -0.96 -15.21 18.42
CA ASN A 51 0.26 -14.84 17.70
C ASN A 51 0.14 -13.51 16.96
N PHE A 52 -0.84 -12.67 17.34
CA PHE A 52 -1.18 -11.45 16.62
C PHE A 52 0.02 -10.52 16.43
N SER A 53 0.76 -10.23 17.51
CA SER A 53 1.90 -9.31 17.47
C SER A 53 3.00 -9.79 16.54
N MET A 54 3.21 -11.10 16.44
CA MET A 54 4.19 -11.68 15.52
C MET A 54 3.73 -11.52 14.07
N LEU A 55 2.49 -11.91 13.76
CA LEU A 55 1.95 -11.87 12.39
C LEU A 55 1.80 -10.43 11.89
N PHE A 56 1.25 -9.53 12.71
CA PHE A 56 1.15 -8.12 12.38
C PHE A 56 2.53 -7.45 12.35
N GLY A 57 3.46 -7.87 13.22
CA GLY A 57 4.86 -7.44 13.18
C GLY A 57 5.55 -7.81 11.86
N PHE A 58 5.28 -9.00 11.31
CA PHE A 58 5.78 -9.38 10.00
C PHE A 58 5.23 -8.47 8.89
N ALA A 59 3.93 -8.19 8.90
CA ALA A 59 3.32 -7.24 7.97
C ALA A 59 3.93 -5.83 8.10
N PHE A 60 4.22 -5.39 9.32
CA PHE A 60 4.86 -4.11 9.59
C PHE A 60 6.29 -4.05 9.04
N VAL A 61 7.11 -5.08 9.24
CA VAL A 61 8.46 -5.14 8.66
C VAL A 61 8.41 -5.11 7.13
N SER A 62 7.49 -5.86 6.50
CA SER A 62 7.29 -5.79 5.05
C SER A 62 6.93 -4.37 4.59
N HIS A 63 6.10 -3.65 5.35
CA HIS A 63 5.79 -2.25 5.08
C HIS A 63 7.04 -1.35 5.18
N GLN A 64 7.88 -1.54 6.20
CA GLN A 64 9.13 -0.76 6.35
C GLN A 64 10.12 -1.02 5.22
N ILE A 65 10.25 -2.27 4.76
CA ILE A 65 11.08 -2.62 3.60
C ILE A 65 10.56 -1.90 2.36
N GLY A 66 9.25 -1.93 2.12
CA GLY A 66 8.62 -1.21 1.02
C GLY A 66 8.86 0.30 1.09
N GLY A 67 8.73 0.91 2.28
CA GLY A 67 9.00 2.33 2.50
C GLY A 67 10.46 2.71 2.24
N PHE A 68 11.40 1.88 2.72
CA PHE A 68 12.82 2.04 2.47
C PHE A 68 13.14 1.96 0.97
N LEU A 69 12.69 0.90 0.28
CA LEU A 69 12.92 0.73 -1.15
C LEU A 69 12.26 1.84 -1.96
N GLY A 70 11.06 2.28 -1.59
CA GLY A 70 10.36 3.38 -2.25
C GLY A 70 11.13 4.69 -2.17
N ALA A 71 11.65 5.05 -1.00
CA ALA A 71 12.46 6.26 -0.83
C ALA A 71 13.81 6.16 -1.55
N LEU A 72 14.51 5.03 -1.39
CA LEU A 72 15.83 4.80 -2.00
C LEU A 72 15.76 4.78 -3.52
N LEU A 73 14.88 3.96 -4.10
CA LEU A 73 14.71 3.86 -5.55
C LEU A 73 14.13 5.15 -6.12
N GLY A 74 13.26 5.84 -5.38
CA GLY A 74 12.72 7.14 -5.80
C GLY A 74 13.81 8.18 -5.98
N GLY A 75 14.76 8.28 -5.04
CA GLY A 75 15.93 9.14 -5.16
C GLY A 75 16.84 8.73 -6.31
N ALA A 76 17.22 7.45 -6.37
CA ALA A 76 18.13 6.94 -7.39
C ALA A 76 17.58 7.09 -8.82
N ILE A 77 16.27 6.89 -9.03
CA ILE A 77 15.61 7.09 -10.33
C ILE A 77 15.65 8.56 -10.74
N TYR A 78 15.37 9.48 -9.81
CA TYR A 78 15.41 10.90 -10.11
C TYR A 78 16.83 11.37 -10.45
N GLU A 79 17.84 10.94 -9.70
CA GLU A 79 19.24 11.27 -9.98
C GLU A 79 19.70 10.81 -11.38
N GLN A 80 19.23 9.64 -11.83
CA GLN A 80 19.61 9.09 -13.13
C GLN A 80 18.81 9.66 -14.30
N THR A 81 17.54 10.00 -14.09
CA THR A 81 16.60 10.35 -15.19
C THR A 81 16.19 11.82 -15.20
N GLY A 82 16.43 12.55 -14.11
CA GLY A 82 15.91 13.91 -13.90
C GLY A 82 14.38 13.98 -13.78
N SER A 83 13.69 12.85 -13.59
CA SER A 83 12.23 12.78 -13.64
C SER A 83 11.64 11.85 -12.57
N TYR A 84 10.56 12.27 -11.93
CA TYR A 84 9.77 11.41 -11.04
C TYR A 84 8.71 10.59 -11.78
N MET A 85 8.53 10.77 -13.08
CA MET A 85 7.48 10.08 -13.84
C MET A 85 7.54 8.54 -13.68
N PRO A 86 8.72 7.88 -13.72
CA PRO A 86 8.79 6.44 -13.49
C PRO A 86 8.35 6.05 -12.06
N VAL A 87 8.67 6.88 -11.05
CA VAL A 87 8.28 6.66 -9.65
C VAL A 87 6.76 6.75 -9.50
N TRP A 88 6.14 7.74 -10.15
CA TRP A 88 4.69 7.88 -10.18
C TRP A 88 3.99 6.72 -10.89
N ALA A 89 4.53 6.26 -12.02
CA ALA A 89 4.03 5.10 -12.74
C ALA A 89 4.12 3.82 -11.89
N LEU A 90 5.25 3.60 -11.19
CA LEU A 90 5.41 2.49 -10.25
C LEU A 90 4.39 2.57 -9.10
N SER A 91 4.15 3.75 -8.55
CA SER A 91 3.15 3.96 -7.49
C SER A 91 1.74 3.55 -7.94
N ILE A 92 1.34 3.94 -9.16
CA ILE A 92 0.07 3.52 -9.75
C ILE A 92 0.03 2.00 -9.97
N PHE A 93 1.09 1.44 -10.56
CA PHE A 93 1.20 0.00 -10.80
C PHE A 93 1.05 -0.81 -9.51
N PHE A 94 1.83 -0.50 -8.46
CA PHE A 94 1.73 -1.20 -7.18
C PHE A 94 0.38 -0.97 -6.50
N GLY A 95 -0.22 0.21 -6.66
CA GLY A 95 -1.57 0.49 -6.19
C GLY A 95 -2.62 -0.42 -6.83
N VAL A 96 -2.56 -0.62 -8.14
CA VAL A 96 -3.46 -1.53 -8.87
C VAL A 96 -3.16 -2.99 -8.52
N ALA A 97 -1.89 -3.41 -8.56
CA ALA A 97 -1.49 -4.77 -8.23
C ALA A 97 -1.90 -5.17 -6.81
N SER A 98 -1.71 -4.28 -5.83
CA SER A 98 -2.15 -4.51 -4.45
C SER A 98 -3.66 -4.68 -4.37
N ALA A 99 -4.43 -3.88 -5.12
CA ALA A 99 -5.89 -4.04 -5.15
C ALA A 99 -6.27 -5.43 -5.64
N LEU A 100 -5.69 -5.87 -6.76
CA LEU A 100 -5.97 -7.17 -7.36
C LEU A 100 -5.56 -8.34 -6.45
N ILE A 101 -4.39 -8.26 -5.81
CA ILE A 101 -3.90 -9.29 -4.87
C ILE A 101 -4.81 -9.43 -3.66
N ASN A 102 -5.47 -8.35 -3.23
CA ASN A 102 -6.35 -8.37 -2.05
C ASN A 102 -7.80 -8.77 -2.38
N LEU A 103 -8.24 -8.72 -3.65
CA LEU A 103 -9.60 -9.12 -4.05
C LEU A 103 -10.01 -10.57 -3.67
N PRO A 104 -9.15 -11.59 -3.81
CA PRO A 104 -9.52 -12.97 -3.49
C PRO A 104 -9.46 -13.31 -1.99
N ILE A 105 -9.14 -12.35 -1.12
CA ILE A 105 -9.06 -12.60 0.33
C ILE A 105 -10.46 -12.88 0.86
N GLU A 106 -10.66 -14.05 1.45
CA GLU A 106 -11.90 -14.42 2.14
C GLU A 106 -11.80 -14.08 3.63
N GLU A 107 -12.72 -13.24 4.12
CA GLU A 107 -12.76 -12.78 5.52
C GLU A 107 -13.33 -13.86 6.47
N LYS A 108 -12.64 -14.98 6.59
CA LYS A 108 -13.00 -16.10 7.47
C LYS A 108 -11.77 -16.63 8.21
N PRO A 109 -11.94 -17.35 9.34
CA PRO A 109 -10.81 -18.03 9.99
C PRO A 109 -10.01 -18.87 9.00
N ALA A 110 -8.68 -18.79 9.06
CA ALA A 110 -7.82 -19.62 8.23
C ALA A 110 -7.99 -21.09 8.65
N GLU A 111 -8.06 -21.99 7.67
CA GLU A 111 -8.10 -23.41 7.97
C GLU A 111 -6.82 -23.81 8.72
N PRO A 112 -6.92 -24.56 9.83
CA PRO A 112 -5.73 -25.03 10.52
C PRO A 112 -4.91 -25.87 9.55
N THR A 113 -3.71 -25.42 9.19
CA THR A 113 -2.75 -26.29 8.53
C THR A 113 -2.43 -27.41 9.51
N VAL A 114 -3.00 -28.59 9.29
CA VAL A 114 -2.62 -29.79 10.04
C VAL A 114 -1.20 -30.11 9.62
N VAL A 115 -0.23 -29.61 10.38
CA VAL A 115 1.15 -30.05 10.25
C VAL A 115 1.16 -31.46 10.83
N ALA A 116 1.15 -32.47 9.96
CA ALA A 116 1.35 -33.85 10.37
C ALA A 116 2.69 -33.92 11.12
N ALA A 117 2.61 -34.44 12.36
CA ALA A 117 3.75 -34.62 13.25
C ALA A 117 4.68 -35.73 12.77
#